data_AF-A0A7C5QE21-F1
#
_entry.id   AF-A0A7C5QE21-F1
#
_cell.length_a   1.000
_cell.length_b   1.000
_cell.length_c   1.000
_cell.angle_alpha   90.00
_cell.angle_beta   90.00
_cell.angle_gamma   90.00
#
_symmetry.space_group_name_H-M   'P 1'
#
loop_
_entity.id
_entity.type
_entity.pdbx_description
1 polymer ?
#
loop_
_entity_poly.entity_id
_entity_poly.type
_entity_poly.pdbx_seq_one_letter_code
_entity_poly.pdbx_strand_id
1 'polypeptide(L)'
;MKRTRNYIFIKTLRVAGWCLLVTLIGFIVSGYVMTGRFHFGRLMSAQEGKAWHLLLHGPLIVLAVAHVVPAAYFAWLRWFKKRHRR
;
A
#
# COMPACT_ATOMS: atom_id res chain seq x y z
N MET A 1 19.20 17.99 -14.77
CA MET A 1 18.09 17.81 -13.80
C MET A 1 17.25 16.52 -13.94
N LYS A 2 17.65 15.48 -14.70
CA LYS A 2 16.87 14.22 -14.84
C LYS A 2 17.11 13.16 -13.75
N ARG A 3 18.29 13.15 -13.10
CA ARG A 3 18.66 12.16 -12.06
C ARG A 3 17.88 12.35 -10.75
N THR A 4 17.69 13.60 -10.32
CA THR A 4 17.15 13.92 -8.98
C THR A 4 15.65 13.64 -8.85
N ARG A 5 14.84 13.97 -9.87
CA ARG A 5 13.40 13.64 -9.88
C ARG A 5 13.18 12.13 -9.82
N ASN A 6 13.87 11.36 -10.67
CA ASN A 6 13.76 9.89 -10.65
C ASN A 6 14.18 9.31 -9.30
N TYR A 7 15.20 9.88 -8.66
CA TYR A 7 15.63 9.44 -7.33
C TYR A 7 14.55 9.65 -6.27
N ILE A 8 13.92 10.84 -6.22
CA ILE A 8 12.84 11.13 -5.27
C ILE A 8 11.65 10.20 -5.53
N PHE A 9 11.19 10.09 -6.77
CA PHE A 9 10.06 9.23 -7.13
C PHE A 9 10.29 7.75 -6.78
N ILE A 10 11.49 7.21 -7.05
CA ILE A 10 11.81 5.81 -6.71
C ILE A 10 11.93 5.62 -5.20
N LYS A 11 12.48 6.59 -4.47
CA LYS A 11 12.56 6.54 -3.01
C LYS A 11 11.17 6.60 -2.38
N THR A 12 10.31 7.49 -2.86
CA THR A 12 8.90 7.58 -2.44
C THR A 12 8.16 6.28 -2.73
N LEU A 13 8.33 5.69 -3.92
CA LEU A 13 7.72 4.40 -4.25
C LEU A 13 8.13 3.29 -3.30
N ARG A 14 9.41 3.23 -2.93
CA ARG A 14 9.94 2.21 -2.02
C ARG A 14 9.40 2.41 -0.59
N VAL A 15 9.44 3.64 -0.08
CA VAL A 15 8.92 3.94 1.27
C VAL A 15 7.41 3.70 1.32
N ALA A 16 6.66 4.24 0.34
CA ALA A 16 5.21 4.03 0.23
C ALA A 16 4.85 2.55 0.11
N GLY A 17 5.63 1.76 -0.65
CA GLY A 17 5.42 0.31 -0.77
C GLY A 17 5.60 -0.43 0.56
N TRP A 18 6.65 -0.12 1.32
CA TRP A 18 6.86 -0.71 2.65
C TRP A 18 5.79 -0.30 3.66
N CYS A 19 5.43 0.99 3.70
CA CYS A 19 4.33 1.46 4.54
C CYS A 19 3.01 0.80 4.16
N LEU A 20 2.70 0.73 2.85
CA LEU A 20 1.50 0.09 2.33
C LEU A 20 1.43 -1.38 2.73
N LEU A 21 2.55 -2.11 2.67
CA LEU A 21 2.60 -3.51 3.06
C LEU A 21 2.22 -3.70 4.53
N VAL A 22 2.82 -2.92 5.44
CA VAL A 22 2.52 -2.98 6.88
C VAL A 22 1.06 -2.63 7.15
N THR A 23 0.56 -1.54 6.54
CA THR A 23 -0.83 -1.10 6.67
C THR A 23 -1.80 -2.16 6.14
N LEU A 24 -1.50 -2.78 4.99
CA LEU A 24 -2.31 -3.85 4.40
C LEU A 24 -2.37 -5.08 5.32
N ILE A 25 -1.24 -5.49 5.89
CA ILE A 25 -1.21 -6.60 6.85
C ILE A 25 -2.09 -6.28 8.06
N GLY A 26 -1.96 -5.09 8.65
CA GLY A 26 -2.82 -4.68 9.76
C GLY A 26 -4.31 -4.65 9.38
N PHE A 27 -4.62 -4.22 8.16
CA PHE A 27 -6.00 -4.17 7.65
C PHE A 27 -6.58 -5.58 7.50
N ILE A 28 -5.80 -6.53 7.00
CA ILE A 28 -6.20 -7.94 6.88
C ILE A 28 -6.39 -8.56 8.27
N VAL A 29 -5.42 -8.37 9.18
CA VAL A 29 -5.47 -8.92 10.54
C VAL A 29 -6.70 -8.39 11.30
N SER A 30 -6.98 -7.09 11.23
CA SER A 30 -8.17 -6.50 11.87
C SER A 30 -9.47 -7.07 11.31
N GLY A 31 -9.55 -7.38 10.01
CA GLY A 31 -10.70 -8.09 9.44
C GLY A 31 -10.89 -9.52 9.99
N TYR A 32 -9.79 -10.23 10.24
CA TYR A 32 -9.85 -11.55 10.87
C TYR A 32 -10.21 -11.49 12.36
N VAL A 33 -9.75 -10.48 13.08
CA VAL A 33 -10.18 -10.19 14.45
C VAL A 33 -11.69 -9.94 14.50
N MET A 34 -12.22 -9.07 13.62
CA MET A 34 -13.66 -8.75 13.56
C MET A 34 -14.53 -9.99 13.34
N THR A 35 -14.05 -10.93 12.53
CA THR A 35 -14.78 -12.15 12.19
C THR A 35 -14.52 -13.30 13.17
N GLY A 36 -13.61 -13.12 14.14
CA GLY A 36 -13.22 -14.15 15.10
C GLY A 36 -12.54 -15.38 14.48
N ARG A 37 -12.17 -15.33 13.20
CA ARG A 37 -11.58 -16.47 12.47
C ARG A 37 -10.14 -16.70 12.89
N PHE A 38 -9.66 -17.93 12.69
CA PHE A 38 -8.28 -18.34 12.98
C PHE A 38 -7.80 -18.04 14.41
N HIS A 39 -8.71 -18.02 15.39
CA HIS A 39 -8.44 -17.67 16.80
C HIS A 39 -7.95 -16.23 17.04
N PHE A 40 -8.08 -15.32 16.04
CA PHE A 40 -7.70 -13.92 16.18
C PHE A 40 -8.59 -13.14 17.17
N GLY A 41 -9.78 -13.65 17.50
CA GLY A 41 -10.62 -13.09 18.57
C GLY A 41 -9.99 -13.12 19.96
N ARG A 42 -8.86 -13.81 20.16
CA ARG A 42 -8.05 -13.75 21.38
C ARG A 42 -7.13 -12.53 21.46
N LEU A 43 -6.82 -11.89 20.32
CA LEU A 43 -5.88 -10.75 20.29
C LEU A 43 -6.54 -9.46 20.79
N MET A 44 -7.82 -9.26 20.45
CA MET A 44 -8.63 -8.12 20.88
C MET A 44 -10.11 -8.41 20.61
N SER A 45 -11.00 -7.60 21.17
CA SER A 45 -12.44 -7.73 20.94
C SER A 45 -12.82 -7.43 19.49
N ALA A 46 -13.95 -7.96 19.02
CA ALA A 46 -14.45 -7.67 17.67
C ALA A 46 -14.71 -6.17 17.45
N GLN A 47 -15.10 -5.44 18.50
CA GLN A 47 -15.32 -4.00 18.46
C GLN A 47 -14.01 -3.22 18.29
N GLU A 48 -12.95 -3.61 18.99
CA GLU A 48 -11.61 -3.05 18.79
C GLU A 48 -11.06 -3.37 17.41
N GLY A 49 -11.25 -4.61 16.94
CA GLY A 49 -10.90 -5.02 15.58
C GLY A 49 -11.57 -4.14 14.53
N LYS A 50 -12.86 -3.83 14.71
CA LYS A 50 -13.61 -2.93 13.83
C LYS A 50 -13.07 -1.51 13.87
N ALA A 51 -12.75 -0.99 15.05
CA ALA A 51 -12.16 0.35 15.19
C ALA A 51 -10.83 0.45 14.43
N TRP A 52 -9.93 -0.52 14.61
CA TRP A 52 -8.66 -0.58 13.88
C TRP A 52 -8.86 -0.71 12.37
N HIS A 53 -9.78 -1.57 11.93
CA HIS A 53 -10.07 -1.74 10.51
C HIS A 53 -10.55 -0.44 9.87
N LEU A 54 -11.46 0.27 10.55
CA LEU A 54 -11.97 1.57 10.13
C LEU A 54 -10.87 2.63 10.05
N LEU A 55 -9.99 2.69 11.05
CA LEU A 55 -8.86 3.62 11.08
C LEU A 55 -7.86 3.37 9.94
N LEU A 56 -7.68 2.12 9.53
CA LEU A 56 -6.70 1.74 8.50
C LEU A 56 -7.18 2.03 7.07
N HIS A 57 -8.47 2.22 6.80
CA HIS A 57 -8.97 2.53 5.46
C HIS A 57 -8.32 3.79 4.87
N GLY A 58 -8.30 4.89 5.63
CA GLY A 58 -7.73 6.17 5.18
C GLY A 58 -6.25 6.03 4.78
N PRO A 59 -5.37 5.59 5.70
CA PRO A 59 -3.97 5.32 5.40
C PRO A 59 -3.78 4.35 4.22
N LEU A 60 -4.57 3.27 4.15
CA LEU A 60 -4.47 2.27 3.09
C LEU A 60 -4.76 2.90 1.72
N ILE A 61 -5.83 3.68 1.60
CA ILE A 61 -6.21 4.37 0.35
C ILE A 61 -5.12 5.37 -0.05
N VAL A 62 -4.67 6.21 0.89
CA VAL A 62 -3.65 7.23 0.61
C VAL A 62 -2.34 6.58 0.15
N LEU A 63 -1.86 5.56 0.86
CA LEU A 63 -0.64 4.84 0.51
C LEU A 63 -0.79 4.08 -0.81
N ALA A 64 -1.94 3.48 -1.06
CA ALA A 64 -2.22 2.78 -2.31
C ALA A 64 -2.16 3.74 -3.50
N VAL A 65 -2.83 4.90 -3.43
CA VAL A 65 -2.77 5.92 -4.49
C VAL A 65 -1.34 6.44 -4.67
N ALA A 66 -0.66 6.78 -3.57
CA ALA A 66 0.72 7.27 -3.59
C ALA A 66 1.71 6.25 -4.19
N HIS A 67 1.42 4.95 -4.08
CA HIS A 67 2.25 3.90 -4.66
C HIS A 67 1.85 3.57 -6.12
N VAL A 68 0.57 3.35 -6.37
CA VAL A 68 0.06 2.86 -7.67
C VAL A 68 0.20 3.90 -8.76
N VAL A 69 -0.13 5.16 -8.51
CA VAL A 69 -0.10 6.20 -9.55
C VAL A 69 1.31 6.39 -10.13
N PRO A 70 2.37 6.60 -9.33
CA PRO A 70 3.71 6.72 -9.88
C PRO A 70 4.23 5.40 -10.46
N ALA A 71 3.89 4.25 -9.87
CA ALA A 71 4.31 2.94 -10.38
C ALA A 71 3.71 2.68 -11.78
N ALA A 72 2.43 2.95 -11.97
CA ALA A 72 1.74 2.83 -13.26
C ALA A 72 2.38 3.77 -14.30
N TYR A 73 2.67 5.02 -13.92
CA TYR A 73 3.36 5.96 -14.79
C TYR A 73 4.74 5.45 -15.26
N PHE A 74 5.56 4.92 -14.34
CA PHE A 74 6.87 4.37 -14.72
C PHE A 74 6.76 3.09 -15.55
N ALA A 75 5.79 2.22 -15.26
CA ALA A 75 5.52 1.04 -16.05
C ALA A 75 5.14 1.41 -17.49
N TRP A 76 4.25 2.40 -17.66
CA TRP A 76 3.87 2.95 -18.95
C TRP A 76 5.08 3.52 -19.71
N LEU A 77 5.85 4.41 -19.07
CA LEU A 77 7.06 4.97 -19.68
C LEU A 77 8.04 3.88 -20.13
N ARG A 78 8.24 2.83 -19.33
CA ARG A 78 9.11 1.70 -19.67
C ARG A 78 8.61 0.95 -20.89
N TRP A 79 7.30 0.70 -20.99
CA TRP A 79 6.72 -0.02 -22.11
C TRP A 79 6.83 0.78 -23.42
N PHE A 80 6.36 2.03 -23.43
CA PHE A 80 6.34 2.84 -24.65
C PHE A 80 7.73 3.26 -25.11
N LYS A 81 8.67 3.52 -24.19
CA LYS A 81 10.06 3.80 -24.54
C LYS A 81 10.78 2.59 -25.15
N LYS A 82 10.42 1.35 -24.76
CA LYS A 82 10.92 0.14 -25.41
C LYS A 82 10.35 -0.04 -26.82
N ARG A 83 9.11 0.39 -27.06
CA ARG A 83 8.44 0.27 -28.36
C ARG A 83 9.03 1.20 -29.43
N HIS A 84 9.52 2.38 -29.06
CA HIS A 84 10.16 3.33 -29.98
C HIS A 84 11.62 3.00 -30.35
N ARG A 85 12.22 1.98 -29.74
CA ARG A 85 13.61 1.55 -30.00
C ARG A 85 13.72 0.23 -30.77
N ARG A 86 12.58 -0.32 -31.18
CA ARG A 86 12.46 -1.48 -32.06
C ARG A 86 11.85 -1.00 -33.37
#